data_AF-A0A2N0LCL9-F1
#
_entry.id   AF-A0A2N0LCL9-F1
#
_cell.length_a   1.000
_cell.length_b   1.000
_cell.length_c   1.000
_cell.angle_alpha   90.00
_cell.angle_beta   90.00
_cell.angle_gamma   90.00
#
_symmetry.space_group_name_H-M   'P 1'
#
loop_
_entity.id
_entity.type
_entity.pdbx_description
1 polymer ?
#
loop_
_entity_poly.entity_id
_entity_poly.type
_entity_poly.pdbx_seq_one_letter_code
_entity_poly.pdbx_strand_id
1 'polypeptide(L)'
;MSAQQEHADQEVLGNENEVVIEEWVIEGIDEKLTPLQYHYLSLLQRLTSVKNSYQTDPEFESWIMSGINKAIYSTLRDCIEANIGDAAKELLRQEHQVN
;
A
#
# COMPACT_ATOMS: atom_id res chain seq x y z
N MET A 1 -9.06 -61.36 -24.14
CA MET A 1 -7.93 -60.41 -24.14
C MET A 1 -8.53 -59.04 -23.89
N SER A 2 -8.16 -58.43 -22.74
CA SER A 2 -8.01 -56.99 -22.49
C SER A 2 -9.17 -56.02 -22.80
N ALA A 3 -9.49 -55.01 -22.00
CA ALA A 3 -8.98 -54.55 -20.72
C ALA A 3 -10.03 -53.62 -20.10
N GLN A 4 -10.01 -53.54 -18.78
CA GLN A 4 -10.75 -52.63 -17.92
C GLN A 4 -10.34 -51.15 -18.12
N GLN A 5 -11.27 -50.26 -17.75
CA GLN A 5 -11.11 -48.84 -17.36
C GLN A 5 -10.58 -47.90 -18.45
N GLU A 6 -11.13 -46.71 -18.66
CA GLU A 6 -11.09 -45.60 -17.71
C GLU A 6 -12.39 -44.78 -17.73
N HIS A 7 -13.00 -44.68 -16.55
CA HIS A 7 -13.95 -43.62 -16.26
C HIS A 7 -13.10 -42.34 -16.21
N ALA A 8 -13.21 -41.48 -17.22
CA ALA A 8 -12.58 -40.17 -17.16
C ALA A 8 -13.28 -39.39 -16.03
N ASP A 9 -12.57 -39.22 -14.93
CA ASP A 9 -12.91 -38.26 -13.90
C ASP A 9 -13.14 -36.92 -14.58
N GLN A 10 -14.39 -36.47 -14.57
CA GLN A 10 -14.75 -35.14 -15.00
C GLN A 10 -14.15 -34.19 -13.96
N GLU A 11 -12.97 -33.67 -14.27
CA GLU A 11 -12.38 -32.57 -13.53
C GLU A 11 -13.43 -31.47 -13.42
N VAL A 12 -13.89 -31.26 -12.19
CA VAL A 12 -14.69 -30.10 -11.82
C VAL A 12 -13.81 -28.91 -12.20
N LEU A 13 -14.18 -28.21 -13.27
CA LEU A 13 -13.75 -26.85 -13.55
C LEU A 13 -14.10 -26.02 -12.31
N GLY A 14 -13.20 -26.06 -11.33
CA GLY A 14 -13.14 -25.10 -10.26
C GLY A 14 -13.08 -23.76 -10.94
N ASN A 15 -14.03 -22.89 -10.59
CA ASN A 15 -14.21 -21.58 -11.17
C ASN A 15 -12.93 -20.76 -10.92
N GLU A 16 -11.94 -20.89 -11.79
CA GLU A 16 -10.57 -20.36 -11.66
C GLU A 16 -10.50 -18.84 -11.90
N ASN A 17 -11.64 -18.16 -11.82
CA ASN A 17 -11.77 -16.73 -12.08
C ASN A 17 -12.56 -15.95 -11.02
N GLU A 18 -12.75 -16.48 -9.81
CA GLU A 18 -12.88 -15.57 -8.67
C GLU A 18 -11.48 -15.16 -8.22
N VAL A 19 -10.83 -14.33 -9.06
CA VAL A 19 -9.81 -13.42 -8.56
C VAL A 19 -10.57 -12.56 -7.55
N VAL A 20 -10.41 -12.88 -6.26
CA VAL A 20 -10.72 -11.93 -5.20
C VAL A 20 -9.83 -10.74 -5.50
N ILE A 21 -10.41 -9.72 -6.13
CA ILE A 21 -9.77 -8.43 -6.26
C ILE A 21 -9.76 -7.92 -4.82
N GLU A 22 -8.69 -8.23 -4.09
CA GLU A 22 -8.44 -7.58 -2.81
C GLU A 22 -8.48 -6.09 -3.10
N GLU A 23 -9.54 -5.42 -2.66
CA GLU A 23 -9.66 -3.99 -2.82
C GLU A 23 -8.55 -3.38 -1.99
N TRP A 24 -7.55 -2.82 -2.67
CA TRP A 24 -6.44 -2.12 -2.04
C TRP A 24 -6.95 -0.77 -1.51
N VAL A 25 -7.64 -0.80 -0.38
CA VAL A 25 -8.29 0.37 0.23
C VAL A 25 -7.39 0.97 1.31
N ILE A 26 -7.30 2.29 1.30
CA ILE A 26 -6.70 3.09 2.39
C ILE A 26 -7.79 3.97 2.96
N GLU A 27 -7.94 3.98 4.29
CA GLU A 27 -8.94 4.80 4.97
C GLU A 27 -8.77 6.28 4.58
N GLY A 28 -9.86 6.93 4.18
CA GLY A 28 -9.84 8.32 3.71
C GLY A 28 -9.52 8.51 2.22
N ILE A 29 -9.25 7.43 1.47
CA ILE A 29 -9.02 7.46 0.01
C ILE A 29 -10.11 6.63 -0.69
N ASP A 30 -11.04 7.30 -1.36
CA ASP A 30 -12.16 6.69 -2.09
C ASP A 30 -11.79 6.43 -3.57
N GLU A 31 -10.58 5.92 -3.80
CA GLU A 31 -10.04 5.60 -5.13
C GLU A 31 -9.67 4.12 -5.21
N LYS A 32 -9.95 3.49 -6.36
CA LYS A 32 -9.47 2.13 -6.62
C LYS A 32 -7.98 2.16 -6.95
N LEU A 33 -7.16 1.65 -6.04
CA LEU A 33 -5.71 1.65 -6.17
C LEU A 33 -5.20 0.40 -6.88
N THR A 34 -4.17 0.57 -7.71
CA THR A 34 -3.30 -0.55 -8.11
C THR A 34 -2.45 -0.99 -6.91
N PRO A 35 -1.91 -2.23 -6.90
CA PRO A 35 -1.03 -2.69 -5.83
C PRO A 35 0.16 -1.76 -5.58
N LEU A 36 0.72 -1.17 -6.64
CA LEU A 36 1.84 -0.24 -6.56
C LEU A 36 1.43 1.10 -5.92
N GLN A 37 0.27 1.63 -6.31
CA GLN A 37 -0.26 2.87 -5.74
C GLN A 37 -0.58 2.70 -4.25
N TYR A 38 -1.20 1.58 -3.88
CA TYR A 38 -1.44 1.20 -2.50
C TYR A 38 -0.16 1.10 -1.69
N HIS A 39 0.88 0.47 -2.26
CA HIS A 39 2.18 0.37 -1.61
C HIS A 39 2.76 1.76 -1.29
N TYR A 40 2.76 2.68 -2.26
CA TYR A 40 3.32 4.02 -2.05
C TYR A 40 2.55 4.83 -1.00
N LEU A 41 1.22 4.80 -1.03
CA LEU A 41 0.41 5.51 -0.04
C LEU A 41 0.56 4.91 1.37
N SER A 42 0.57 3.58 1.48
CA SER A 42 0.80 2.88 2.76
C SER A 42 2.19 3.20 3.33
N LEU A 43 3.20 3.25 2.47
CA LEU A 43 4.56 3.64 2.86
C LEU A 43 4.60 5.10 3.34
N LEU A 44 3.92 6.01 2.63
CA LEU A 44 3.86 7.42 3.01
C LEU A 44 3.20 7.61 4.38
N GLN A 45 2.08 6.90 4.64
CA GLN A 45 1.42 6.91 5.94
C GLN A 45 2.36 6.43 7.04
N ARG A 46 3.01 5.27 6.84
CA ARG A 46 3.94 4.70 7.82
C ARG A 46 5.11 5.63 8.11
N LEU A 47 5.72 6.24 7.09
CA LEU A 47 6.83 7.18 7.26
C LEU A 47 6.40 8.43 8.03
N THR A 48 5.17 8.89 7.82
CA THR A 48 4.60 10.03 8.54
C THR A 48 4.37 9.68 10.01
N SER A 49 3.84 8.49 10.31
CA SER A 49 3.73 8.00 11.70
C SER A 49 5.10 7.85 12.37
N VAL A 50 6.12 7.38 11.64
CA VAL A 50 7.51 7.29 12.13
C VAL A 50 8.05 8.69 12.45
N LYS A 51 7.87 9.67 11.56
CA LYS A 51 8.24 11.07 11.81
C LYS A 51 7.55 11.61 13.08
N ASN A 52 6.25 11.38 13.20
CA ASN A 52 5.45 11.89 14.31
C ASN A 52 5.81 11.25 15.65
N SER A 53 6.26 10.00 15.66
CA SER A 53 6.75 9.32 16.86
C SER A 53 8.16 9.81 17.20
N TYR A 54 9.03 9.91 16.19
CA TYR A 54 10.44 10.24 16.38
C TYR A 54 10.66 11.69 16.83
N GLN A 55 9.81 12.63 16.43
CA GLN A 55 9.92 14.02 16.88
C GLN A 55 9.76 14.20 18.40
N THR A 56 9.16 13.22 19.08
CA THR A 56 8.97 13.21 20.55
C THR A 56 9.95 12.29 21.28
N ASP A 57 10.89 11.68 20.56
CA ASP A 57 11.86 10.74 21.12
C ASP A 57 12.88 11.47 22.03
N PRO A 58 13.11 11.02 23.28
CA PRO A 58 14.16 11.57 24.14
C PRO A 58 15.58 11.48 23.55
N GLU A 59 15.84 10.47 22.72
CA GLU A 59 17.12 10.25 22.02
C GLU A 59 17.10 10.86 20.60
N PHE A 60 16.40 11.97 20.44
CA PHE A 60 16.27 12.64 19.15
C PHE A 60 17.63 13.07 18.58
N GLU A 61 17.88 12.65 17.34
CA GLU A 61 19.04 13.04 16.55
C GLU A 61 18.57 13.67 15.22
N SER A 62 19.04 14.89 14.97
CA SER A 62 18.60 15.69 13.81
C SER A 62 18.90 15.04 12.46
N TRP A 63 19.96 14.23 12.36
CA TRP A 63 20.33 13.55 11.12
C TRP A 63 19.38 12.38 10.79
N ILE A 64 18.84 11.69 11.80
CA ILE A 64 17.81 10.65 11.61
C ILE A 64 16.51 11.30 11.13
N MET A 65 16.09 12.40 11.77
CA MET A 65 14.94 13.19 11.31
C MET A 65 15.11 13.68 9.86
N SER A 66 16.32 14.08 9.48
CA SER A 66 16.66 14.43 8.09
C SER A 66 16.50 13.23 7.14
N GLY A 67 16.92 12.04 7.56
CA GLY A 67 16.71 10.79 6.82
C GLY A 67 15.23 10.48 6.61
N ILE A 68 14.42 10.58 7.66
CA ILE A 68 12.97 10.36 7.61
C ILE A 68 12.30 11.36 6.65
N ASN A 69 12.63 12.65 6.76
CA ASN A 69 12.08 13.68 5.88
C ASN A 69 12.44 13.43 4.40
N LYS A 70 13.66 12.97 4.11
CA LYS A 70 14.06 12.59 2.74
C LYS A 70 13.29 11.38 2.23
N ALA A 71 13.06 10.37 3.08
CA ALA A 71 12.26 9.21 2.72
C ALA A 71 10.82 9.62 2.39
N ILE A 72 10.18 10.44 3.23
CA ILE A 72 8.83 10.99 2.98
C ILE A 72 8.79 11.74 1.64
N TYR A 73 9.77 12.61 1.38
CA TYR A 73 9.83 13.36 0.12
C TYR A 73 10.00 12.44 -1.10
N SER A 74 10.84 11.42 -1.00
CA SER A 74 11.01 10.43 -2.07
C SER A 74 9.71 9.67 -2.34
N THR A 75 9.05 9.16 -1.30
CA THR A 75 7.79 8.43 -1.46
C THR A 75 6.67 9.33 -1.99
N LEU A 76 6.65 10.62 -1.62
CA LEU A 76 5.71 11.57 -2.20
C LEU A 76 5.97 11.77 -3.71
N ARG A 77 7.23 11.77 -4.15
CA ARG A 77 7.57 11.78 -5.58
C ARG A 77 7.08 10.51 -6.27
N ASP A 78 7.28 9.34 -5.68
CA ASP A 78 6.78 8.07 -6.22
C ASP A 78 5.25 8.09 -6.37
N CYS A 79 4.53 8.65 -5.40
CA CYS A 79 3.07 8.85 -5.48
C CYS A 79 2.68 9.76 -6.66
N ILE A 80 3.40 10.85 -6.88
CA ILE A 80 3.15 11.76 -8.01
C ILE A 80 3.39 11.04 -9.34
N GLU A 81 4.48 10.27 -9.45
CA GLU A 81 4.81 9.50 -10.64
C GLU A 81 3.80 8.38 -10.91
N ALA A 82 3.23 7.80 -9.85
CA ALA A 82 2.15 6.80 -9.91
C ALA A 82 0.74 7.40 -10.10
N ASN A 83 0.64 8.70 -10.39
CA ASN A 83 -0.62 9.42 -10.65
C ASN A 83 -1.62 9.40 -9.48
N ILE A 84 -1.12 9.37 -8.24
CA ILE A 84 -1.88 9.42 -6.97
C ILE A 84 -1.36 10.55 -6.06
N GLY A 85 -0.75 11.57 -6.66
CA GLY A 85 -0.14 12.68 -5.93
C GLY A 85 -1.13 13.53 -5.14
N ASP A 86 -2.38 13.64 -5.59
CA ASP A 86 -3.40 14.40 -4.87
C ASP A 86 -3.93 13.65 -3.65
N ALA A 87 -4.17 12.34 -3.77
CA ALA A 87 -4.48 11.47 -2.64
C ALA A 87 -3.35 11.48 -1.59
N ALA A 88 -2.10 11.44 -2.02
CA ALA A 88 -0.93 11.54 -1.13
C ALA A 88 -0.85 12.89 -0.38
N LYS A 89 -1.15 14.01 -1.05
CA LYS A 89 -1.19 15.34 -0.40
C LYS A 89 -2.33 15.43 0.60
N GLU A 90 -3.49 14.87 0.27
CA GLU A 90 -4.64 14.87 1.19
C GLU A 90 -4.34 14.04 2.44
N LEU A 91 -3.71 12.87 2.29
CA LEU A 91 -3.23 12.06 3.41
C LEU A 91 -2.30 12.87 4.33
N LEU A 92 -1.32 13.57 3.76
CA LEU A 92 -0.43 14.44 4.53
C LEU A 92 -1.19 15.61 5.19
N ARG A 93 -2.19 16.19 4.53
CA ARG A 93 -3.00 17.29 5.09
C ARG A 93 -3.79 16.81 6.30
N GLN A 94 -4.41 15.63 6.22
CA GLN A 94 -5.15 15.02 7.32
C GLN A 94 -4.25 14.81 8.53
N GLU A 95 -3.06 14.22 8.34
CA GLU A 95 -2.06 14.03 9.40
C GLU A 95 -1.66 15.34 10.13
N HIS A 96 -1.56 16.47 9.41
CA HIS A 96 -1.27 17.77 10.03
C HIS A 96 -2.46 18.38 10.80
N GLN A 97 -3.68 17.88 10.60
CA GLN A 97 -4.87 18.35 11.31
C GLN A 97 -5.18 17.57 12.58
N VAL A 98 -4.67 16.34 12.70
CA VAL A 98 -4.90 15.47 13.88
C VAL A 98 -3.87 15.67 14.99
N ASN A 99 -2.71 16.28 14.69
CA ASN A 99 -1.65 16.66 15.64
C ASN A 99 -1.67 18.16 15.95
#